data_AF-A0A5A7RW63-F1
#
_entry.id   AF-A0A5A7RW63-F1
#
_cell.length_a   1.000
_cell.length_b   1.000
_cell.length_c   1.000
_cell.angle_alpha   90.00
_cell.angle_beta   90.00
_cell.angle_gamma   90.00
#
_symmetry.space_group_name_H-M   'P 1'
#
loop_
_entity.id
_entity.type
_entity.pdbx_description
1 polymer ?
#
loop_
_entity_poly.entity_id
_entity_poly.type
_entity_poly.pdbx_seq_one_letter_code
_entity_poly.pdbx_strand_id
1 'polypeptide(L)'
;MKNNEYRENIFAVLFLIIPTILLLTGFFFFPDIISDETRQMLAIPLFSGLILLMVGFILKKEVIASKIKIIGWVIFTFYWAVQPKTLYFSEDGDFVNAFICIIGVYVLFYIAYHEWLSTQRKEYVSCLNWIAGASAIAGLIYFGIELTPLSLWLREIVASQSGYIVEYKWE
;
A
#
# COMPACT_ATOMS: atom_id res chain seq x y z
N MET A 1 -32.84 -7.01 -11.74
CA MET A 1 -32.42 -6.46 -10.43
C MET A 1 -31.83 -7.54 -9.52
N LYS A 2 -32.58 -8.58 -9.14
CA LYS A 2 -32.11 -9.68 -8.24
C LYS A 2 -30.80 -10.37 -8.66
N ASN A 3 -30.58 -10.54 -9.97
CA ASN A 3 -29.38 -11.18 -10.50
C ASN A 3 -28.12 -10.29 -10.46
N ASN A 4 -28.30 -8.96 -10.40
CA ASN A 4 -27.18 -8.02 -10.31
C ASN A 4 -26.71 -7.88 -8.85
N GLU A 5 -27.67 -7.81 -7.93
CA GLU A 5 -27.44 -7.79 -6.48
C GLU A 5 -26.73 -9.07 -5.99
N TYR A 6 -27.16 -10.24 -6.47
CA TYR A 6 -26.47 -11.49 -6.18
C TYR A 6 -25.01 -11.51 -6.65
N ARG A 7 -24.73 -10.97 -7.83
CA ARG A 7 -23.35 -10.84 -8.33
C ARG A 7 -22.54 -9.87 -7.48
N GLU A 8 -23.09 -8.71 -7.15
CA GLU A 8 -22.44 -7.73 -6.28
C GLU A 8 -22.08 -8.33 -4.91
N ASN A 9 -22.95 -9.14 -4.32
CA ASN A 9 -22.69 -9.84 -3.07
C ASN A 9 -21.56 -10.88 -3.17
N ILE A 10 -21.52 -11.68 -4.25
CA ILE A 10 -20.41 -12.61 -4.49
C ILE A 10 -19.09 -11.84 -4.60
N PHE A 11 -19.08 -10.76 -5.38
CA PHE A 11 -17.87 -9.95 -5.52
C PHE A 11 -17.45 -9.37 -4.17
N ALA A 12 -18.38 -8.79 -3.40
CA ALA A 12 -18.09 -8.26 -2.06
C ALA A 12 -17.43 -9.30 -1.13
N VAL A 13 -17.89 -10.56 -1.15
CA VAL A 13 -17.27 -11.66 -0.38
C VAL A 13 -15.85 -11.96 -0.88
N LEU A 14 -15.63 -12.00 -2.20
CA LEU A 14 -14.29 -12.17 -2.77
C LEU A 14 -13.33 -11.07 -2.32
N PHE A 15 -13.83 -9.84 -2.12
CA PHE A 15 -13.04 -8.73 -1.60
C PHE A 15 -12.63 -8.86 -0.12
N LEU A 16 -13.20 -9.80 0.64
CA LEU A 16 -12.72 -10.17 1.97
C LEU A 16 -11.78 -11.38 1.92
N ILE A 17 -12.09 -12.35 1.04
CA ILE A 17 -11.31 -13.58 0.91
C ILE A 17 -9.91 -13.29 0.33
N ILE A 18 -9.82 -12.48 -0.72
CA ILE A 18 -8.53 -12.20 -1.38
C ILE A 18 -7.52 -11.53 -0.43
N PRO A 19 -7.82 -10.43 0.30
CA PRO A 19 -6.85 -9.84 1.22
C PRO A 19 -6.47 -10.81 2.35
N THR A 20 -7.40 -11.68 2.79
CA THR A 20 -7.07 -12.77 3.73
C THR A 20 -6.04 -13.72 3.12
N ILE A 21 -6.23 -14.18 1.87
CA ILE A 21 -5.27 -15.04 1.17
C ILE A 21 -3.92 -14.33 0.99
N LEU A 22 -3.92 -13.03 0.65
CA LEU A 22 -2.68 -12.25 0.51
C LEU A 22 -1.92 -12.18 1.83
N LEU A 23 -2.61 -11.93 2.94
CA LEU A 23 -2.01 -11.93 4.28
C LEU A 23 -1.45 -13.30 4.64
N LEU A 24 -2.22 -14.37 4.46
CA LEU A 24 -1.75 -15.74 4.70
C LEU A 24 -0.53 -16.05 3.82
N THR A 25 -0.54 -15.60 2.57
CA THR A 25 0.61 -15.74 1.68
C THR A 25 1.83 -15.02 2.24
N GLY A 26 1.68 -13.77 2.69
CA GLY A 26 2.74 -13.03 3.38
C GLY A 26 3.27 -13.77 4.61
N PHE A 27 2.36 -14.27 5.44
CA PHE A 27 2.71 -14.98 6.68
C PHE A 27 3.40 -16.33 6.48
N PHE A 28 2.98 -17.12 5.50
CA PHE A 28 3.50 -18.48 5.33
C PHE A 28 4.69 -18.56 4.37
N PHE A 29 4.79 -17.68 3.38
CA PHE A 29 5.84 -17.78 2.36
C PHE A 29 7.04 -16.86 2.59
N PHE A 30 6.92 -15.81 3.40
CA PHE A 30 8.05 -14.93 3.72
C PHE A 30 8.60 -15.22 5.13
N PRO A 31 9.93 -15.24 5.32
CA PRO A 31 10.55 -15.34 6.65
C PRO A 31 10.47 -14.01 7.41
N ASP A 32 10.63 -14.04 8.74
CA ASP A 32 10.59 -12.81 9.56
C ASP A 32 11.72 -11.84 9.18
N ILE A 33 12.92 -12.37 8.95
CA ILE A 33 14.08 -11.61 8.47
C ILE A 33 14.28 -11.93 6.99
N ILE A 34 14.06 -10.92 6.14
CA ILE A 34 14.25 -11.02 4.70
C ILE A 34 15.63 -10.51 4.27
N SER A 35 16.22 -11.12 3.25
CA SER A 35 17.46 -10.64 2.63
C SER A 35 17.26 -9.30 1.90
N ASP A 36 18.35 -8.56 1.69
CA ASP A 36 18.32 -7.32 0.90
C ASP A 36 17.81 -7.55 -0.53
N GLU A 37 18.16 -8.69 -1.13
CA GLU A 37 17.64 -9.11 -2.44
C GLU A 37 16.12 -9.26 -2.42
N THR A 38 15.56 -9.92 -1.41
CA THR A 38 14.11 -10.08 -1.25
C THR A 38 13.43 -8.74 -1.03
N ARG A 39 14.05 -7.84 -0.25
CA ARG A 39 13.56 -6.47 -0.04
C ARG A 39 13.52 -5.68 -1.35
N GLN A 40 14.56 -5.78 -2.19
CA GLN A 40 14.58 -5.17 -3.52
C GLN A 40 13.54 -5.78 -4.45
N MET A 41 13.33 -7.10 -4.41
CA MET A 41 12.27 -7.76 -5.18
C MET A 41 10.87 -7.27 -4.76
N LEU A 42 10.64 -7.03 -3.46
CA LEU A 42 9.39 -6.46 -2.94
C LEU A 42 9.21 -4.98 -3.32
N ALA A 43 10.27 -4.25 -3.65
CA ALA A 43 10.16 -2.89 -4.18
C ALA A 43 9.50 -2.88 -5.58
N ILE A 44 9.61 -3.96 -6.36
CA ILE A 44 9.00 -4.07 -7.68
C ILE A 44 7.46 -3.97 -7.61
N PRO A 45 6.73 -4.80 -6.85
CA PRO A 45 5.28 -4.64 -6.71
C PRO A 45 4.91 -3.31 -6.04
N LEU A 46 5.68 -2.85 -5.05
CA LEU A 46 5.46 -1.54 -4.43
C LEU A 46 5.41 -0.41 -5.45
N PHE A 47 6.50 -0.22 -6.21
CA PHE A 47 6.57 0.87 -7.20
C PHE A 47 5.65 0.62 -8.38
N SER A 48 5.46 -0.62 -8.82
CA SER A 48 4.51 -0.95 -9.89
C SER A 48 3.08 -0.56 -9.50
N GLY A 49 2.64 -0.89 -8.28
CA GLY A 49 1.34 -0.51 -7.75
C GLY A 49 1.17 1.01 -7.73
N LEU A 50 2.14 1.73 -7.16
CA LEU A 50 2.12 3.20 -7.07
C LEU A 50 2.13 3.89 -8.44
N ILE A 51 2.93 3.41 -9.40
CA ILE A 51 2.99 3.94 -10.76
C ILE A 51 1.65 3.71 -11.48
N LEU A 52 1.05 2.53 -11.34
CA LEU A 52 -0.27 2.27 -11.90
C LEU A 52 -1.33 3.19 -11.30
N LEU A 53 -1.31 3.42 -9.98
CA LEU A 53 -2.21 4.40 -9.35
C LEU A 53 -2.00 5.81 -9.90
N MET A 54 -0.75 6.26 -10.08
CA MET A 54 -0.42 7.55 -10.69
C MET A 54 -0.93 7.66 -12.13
N VAL A 55 -0.68 6.65 -12.96
CA VAL A 55 -1.15 6.60 -14.36
C VAL A 55 -2.67 6.64 -14.40
N GLY A 56 -3.32 5.84 -13.57
CA GLY A 56 -4.78 5.82 -13.46
C GLY A 56 -5.37 7.14 -12.99
N PHE A 57 -4.67 7.88 -12.12
CA PHE A 57 -5.08 9.22 -11.66
C PHE A 57 -5.02 10.29 -12.76
N ILE A 58 -3.98 10.26 -13.61
CA ILE A 58 -3.77 11.26 -14.67
C ILE A 58 -4.63 10.99 -15.91
N LEU A 59 -4.98 9.72 -16.17
CA LEU A 59 -5.74 9.34 -17.36
C LEU A 59 -7.17 9.88 -17.34
N LYS A 60 -7.55 10.59 -18.41
CA LYS A 60 -8.91 11.14 -18.59
C LYS A 60 -9.95 10.10 -19.01
N LYS A 61 -9.53 8.90 -19.44
CA LYS A 61 -10.44 7.84 -19.90
C LYS A 61 -10.92 7.01 -18.72
N GLU A 62 -12.03 7.41 -18.11
CA GLU A 62 -12.55 6.88 -16.84
C GLU A 62 -12.57 5.35 -16.72
N VAL A 63 -13.03 4.62 -17.74
CA VAL A 63 -13.07 3.14 -17.72
C VAL A 63 -11.67 2.52 -17.68
N ILE A 64 -10.74 3.07 -18.46
CA ILE A 64 -9.36 2.57 -18.54
C ILE A 64 -8.60 2.96 -17.28
N ALA A 65 -8.76 4.21 -16.83
CA ALA A 65 -8.23 4.74 -15.59
C ALA A 65 -8.65 3.87 -14.38
N SER A 66 -9.93 3.53 -14.28
CA SER A 66 -10.45 2.69 -13.19
C SER A 66 -9.86 1.28 -13.21
N LYS A 67 -9.74 0.64 -14.38
CA LYS A 67 -9.09 -0.68 -14.50
C LYS A 67 -7.63 -0.65 -14.06
N ILE A 68 -6.90 0.38 -14.46
CA ILE A 68 -5.49 0.57 -14.08
C ILE A 68 -5.38 0.79 -12.56
N LYS A 69 -6.24 1.63 -11.97
CA LYS A 69 -6.27 1.86 -10.52
C LYS A 69 -6.58 0.59 -9.73
N ILE A 70 -7.53 -0.24 -10.18
CA ILE A 70 -7.83 -1.53 -9.54
C ILE A 70 -6.59 -2.42 -9.51
N ILE A 71 -5.88 -2.55 -10.64
CA ILE A 71 -4.64 -3.35 -10.70
C ILE A 71 -3.58 -2.74 -9.78
N GLY A 72 -3.42 -1.41 -9.79
CA GLY A 72 -2.49 -0.69 -8.93
C GLY A 72 -2.74 -0.96 -7.44
N TRP A 73 -4.01 -0.86 -6.99
CA TRP A 73 -4.39 -1.16 -5.61
C TRP A 73 -4.13 -2.61 -5.24
N VAL A 74 -4.45 -3.58 -6.11
CA VAL A 74 -4.21 -5.00 -5.84
C VAL A 74 -2.71 -5.29 -5.65
N ILE A 75 -1.87 -4.80 -6.56
CA ILE A 75 -0.41 -5.00 -6.49
C ILE A 75 0.17 -4.29 -5.26
N PHE A 76 -0.27 -3.05 -4.98
CA PHE A 76 0.18 -2.31 -3.80
C PHE A 76 -0.25 -2.99 -2.50
N THR A 77 -1.46 -3.57 -2.47
CA THR A 77 -1.95 -4.36 -1.33
C THR A 77 -1.11 -5.61 -1.10
N PHE A 78 -0.67 -6.30 -2.17
CA PHE A 78 0.23 -7.44 -2.03
C PHE A 78 1.53 -7.09 -1.31
N TYR A 79 2.16 -5.96 -1.66
CA TYR A 79 3.35 -5.49 -0.94
C TYR A 79 3.10 -5.32 0.57
N TRP A 80 1.97 -4.68 0.93
CA TRP A 80 1.60 -4.46 2.32
C TRP A 80 1.20 -5.73 3.05
N ALA A 81 0.66 -6.74 2.36
CA ALA A 81 0.31 -8.01 2.97
C ALA A 81 1.52 -8.82 3.48
N VAL A 82 2.72 -8.51 3.00
CA VAL A 82 3.98 -9.12 3.45
C VAL A 82 4.53 -8.43 4.71
N GLN A 83 4.31 -7.13 4.88
CA GLN A 83 4.93 -6.31 5.93
C GLN A 83 4.61 -6.71 7.39
N PRO A 84 3.41 -7.21 7.76
CA PRO A 84 3.13 -7.60 9.14
C PRO A 84 4.16 -8.55 9.73
N LYS A 85 4.57 -9.55 8.94
CA LYS A 85 5.58 -10.53 9.37
C LYS A 85 7.00 -10.02 9.18
N THR A 86 7.31 -9.45 8.00
CA THR A 86 8.70 -9.16 7.62
C THR A 86 9.26 -7.87 8.18
N LEU A 87 8.40 -6.93 8.57
CA LEU A 87 8.78 -5.62 9.09
C LEU A 87 8.39 -5.47 10.55
N TYR A 88 7.10 -5.62 10.88
CA TYR A 88 6.61 -5.25 12.20
C TYR A 88 6.85 -6.33 13.26
N PHE A 89 6.64 -7.60 12.94
CA PHE A 89 6.96 -8.67 13.89
C PHE A 89 8.45 -8.96 14.02
N SER A 90 9.27 -8.60 13.03
CA SER A 90 10.72 -8.73 13.11
C SER A 90 11.39 -7.59 13.88
N GLU A 91 10.76 -6.40 13.95
CA GLU A 91 11.18 -5.26 14.78
C GLU A 91 10.63 -5.38 16.22
N ASP A 92 11.18 -6.31 17.00
CA ASP A 92 10.84 -6.51 18.44
C ASP A 92 9.35 -6.78 18.73
N GLY A 93 8.59 -7.22 17.71
CA GLY A 93 7.17 -7.51 17.87
C GLY A 93 6.32 -6.24 17.98
N ASP A 94 6.44 -5.32 17.01
CA ASP A 94 5.57 -4.15 16.91
C ASP A 94 4.13 -4.55 16.53
N PHE A 95 3.38 -5.05 17.51
CA PHE A 95 2.04 -5.58 17.34
C PHE A 95 1.04 -4.51 16.90
N VAL A 96 1.23 -3.26 17.31
CA VAL A 96 0.31 -2.16 16.98
C VAL A 96 0.42 -1.84 15.49
N ASN A 97 1.64 -1.66 14.98
CA ASN A 97 1.82 -1.39 13.56
C ASN A 97 1.49 -2.61 12.69
N ALA A 98 1.77 -3.83 13.15
CA ALA A 98 1.33 -5.05 12.48
C ALA A 98 -0.20 -5.11 12.35
N PHE A 99 -0.94 -4.80 13.42
CA PHE A 99 -2.40 -4.77 13.42
C PHE A 99 -2.96 -3.69 12.48
N ILE A 100 -2.42 -2.47 12.54
CA ILE A 100 -2.80 -1.37 11.64
C ILE A 100 -2.51 -1.75 10.19
N CYS A 101 -1.37 -2.38 9.92
CA CYS A 101 -1.00 -2.84 8.59
C CYS A 101 -1.98 -3.90 8.05
N ILE A 102 -2.35 -4.88 8.87
CA ILE A 102 -3.36 -5.89 8.52
C ILE A 102 -4.69 -5.23 8.15
N ILE A 103 -5.18 -4.28 8.96
CA ILE A 103 -6.40 -3.52 8.63
C ILE A 103 -6.20 -2.73 7.32
N GLY A 104 -5.04 -2.09 7.16
CA GLY A 104 -4.67 -1.35 5.96
C GLY A 104 -4.79 -2.20 4.70
N VAL A 105 -4.37 -3.47 4.73
CA VAL A 105 -4.52 -4.41 3.61
C VAL A 105 -5.98 -4.59 3.21
N TYR A 106 -6.91 -4.73 4.15
CA TYR A 106 -8.34 -4.78 3.84
C TYR A 106 -8.86 -3.46 3.28
N VAL A 107 -8.42 -2.33 3.82
CA VAL A 107 -8.83 -1.00 3.35
C VAL A 107 -8.36 -0.75 1.91
N LEU A 108 -7.10 -1.05 1.60
CA LEU A 108 -6.56 -0.90 0.25
C LEU A 108 -7.32 -1.77 -0.77
N PHE A 109 -7.61 -3.01 -0.39
CA PHE A 109 -8.38 -3.91 -1.24
C PHE A 109 -9.85 -3.48 -1.40
N TYR A 110 -10.44 -2.90 -0.34
CA TYR A 110 -11.77 -2.29 -0.37
C TYR A 110 -11.84 -1.06 -1.30
N ILE A 111 -10.79 -0.25 -1.38
CA ILE A 111 -10.73 0.84 -2.36
C ILE A 111 -10.74 0.27 -3.79
N ALA A 112 -10.00 -0.82 -4.04
CA ALA A 112 -10.04 -1.52 -5.33
C ALA A 112 -11.45 -2.03 -5.67
N TYR A 113 -12.17 -2.59 -4.69
CA TYR A 113 -13.57 -2.99 -4.84
C TYR A 113 -14.46 -1.82 -5.25
N HIS A 114 -14.37 -0.72 -4.51
CA HIS A 114 -15.18 0.46 -4.78
C HIS A 114 -14.92 1.02 -6.17
N GLU A 115 -13.69 0.92 -6.65
CA GLU A 115 -13.32 1.37 -7.98
C GLU A 115 -13.88 0.47 -9.09
N TRP A 116 -13.95 -0.83 -8.85
CA TRP A 116 -14.69 -1.77 -9.70
C TRP A 116 -16.21 -1.47 -9.69
N LEU A 117 -16.79 -1.25 -8.51
CA LEU A 117 -18.22 -1.02 -8.33
C LEU A 117 -18.66 0.28 -9.01
N SER A 118 -17.90 1.36 -8.82
CA SER A 118 -18.03 2.65 -9.52
C SER A 118 -18.08 2.46 -11.04
N THR A 119 -17.20 1.59 -11.58
CA THR A 119 -17.20 1.25 -13.01
C THR A 119 -18.46 0.48 -13.45
N GLN A 120 -18.94 -0.47 -12.64
CA GLN A 120 -20.17 -1.22 -12.95
C GLN A 120 -21.41 -0.31 -12.96
N ARG A 121 -21.47 0.63 -12.01
CA ARG A 121 -22.57 1.59 -11.87
C ARG A 121 -22.47 2.79 -12.81
N LYS A 122 -21.30 2.99 -13.44
CA LYS A 122 -20.95 4.19 -14.23
C LYS A 122 -21.04 5.48 -13.39
N GLU A 123 -20.75 5.36 -12.11
CA GLU A 123 -20.80 6.44 -11.12
C GLU A 123 -19.36 6.78 -10.70
N TYR A 124 -18.65 7.53 -11.53
CA TYR A 124 -17.24 7.84 -11.27
C TYR A 124 -17.09 8.80 -10.08
N VAL A 125 -16.60 8.26 -8.97
CA VAL A 125 -16.46 8.99 -7.70
C VAL A 125 -15.13 9.74 -7.66
N SER A 126 -15.19 11.07 -7.53
CA SER A 126 -14.00 11.94 -7.46
C SER A 126 -13.06 11.55 -6.31
N CYS A 127 -13.60 11.16 -5.15
CA CYS A 127 -12.81 10.76 -3.98
C CYS A 127 -11.92 9.53 -4.25
N LEU A 128 -12.39 8.58 -5.07
CA LEU A 128 -11.60 7.39 -5.42
C LEU A 128 -10.44 7.74 -6.36
N ASN A 129 -10.64 8.72 -7.25
CA ASN A 129 -9.54 9.27 -8.04
C ASN A 129 -8.53 10.03 -7.17
N TRP A 130 -9.02 10.85 -6.23
CA TRP A 130 -8.17 11.64 -5.35
C TRP A 130 -7.29 10.76 -4.44
N ILE A 131 -7.86 9.71 -3.82
CA ILE A 131 -7.08 8.81 -2.94
C ILE A 131 -6.02 8.03 -3.74
N ALA A 132 -6.31 7.63 -4.98
CA ALA A 132 -5.30 7.00 -5.85
C ALA A 132 -4.12 7.96 -6.12
N GLY A 133 -4.41 9.22 -6.46
CA GLY A 133 -3.37 10.24 -6.66
C GLY A 133 -2.58 10.54 -5.38
N ALA A 134 -3.27 10.73 -4.25
CA ALA A 134 -2.65 11.01 -2.96
C ALA A 134 -1.73 9.87 -2.51
N SER A 135 -2.20 8.62 -2.57
CA SER A 135 -1.39 7.45 -2.23
C SER A 135 -0.21 7.28 -3.18
N ALA A 136 -0.39 7.52 -4.48
CA ALA A 136 0.70 7.45 -5.44
C ALA A 136 1.78 8.51 -5.17
N ILE A 137 1.40 9.78 -5.01
CA ILE A 137 2.35 10.88 -4.75
C ILE A 137 3.07 10.65 -3.42
N ALA A 138 2.34 10.43 -2.34
CA ALA A 138 2.92 10.23 -1.02
C ALA A 138 3.81 8.98 -0.98
N GLY A 139 3.34 7.87 -1.54
CA GLY A 139 4.08 6.62 -1.61
C GLY A 139 5.35 6.73 -2.44
N LEU A 140 5.29 7.31 -3.63
CA LEU A 140 6.47 7.46 -4.50
C LEU A 140 7.55 8.33 -3.85
N ILE A 141 7.16 9.42 -3.17
CA ILE A 141 8.11 10.27 -2.45
C ILE A 141 8.70 9.52 -1.26
N TYR A 142 7.84 8.97 -0.38
CA TYR A 142 8.27 8.30 0.84
C TYR A 142 9.20 7.12 0.54
N PHE A 143 8.75 6.18 -0.29
CA PHE A 143 9.54 4.99 -0.61
C PHE A 143 10.70 5.26 -1.55
N GLY A 144 10.61 6.31 -2.38
CA GLY A 144 11.73 6.78 -3.19
C GLY A 144 12.89 7.30 -2.34
N ILE A 145 12.59 7.94 -1.20
CA ILE A 145 13.60 8.37 -0.24
C ILE A 145 14.07 7.19 0.60
N GLU A 146 13.15 6.42 1.19
CA GLU A 146 13.46 5.36 2.15
C GLU A 146 14.34 4.26 1.54
N LEU A 147 14.07 3.85 0.29
CA LEU A 147 14.78 2.77 -0.40
C LEU A 147 16.07 3.22 -1.11
N THR A 148 16.47 4.48 -0.95
CA THR A 148 17.73 5.00 -1.50
C THR A 148 18.68 5.42 -0.38
N PRO A 149 19.99 5.56 -0.65
CA PRO A 149 20.96 6.05 0.35
C PRO A 149 20.63 7.43 0.92
N LEU A 150 19.69 8.16 0.32
CA LEU A 150 19.21 9.45 0.81
C LEU A 150 18.59 9.32 2.20
N SER A 151 17.96 8.19 2.54
CA SER A 151 17.40 7.96 3.87
C SER A 151 18.48 7.97 4.96
N LEU A 152 19.61 7.30 4.71
CA LEU A 152 20.77 7.29 5.63
C LEU A 152 21.32 8.70 5.83
N TRP A 153 21.51 9.43 4.73
CA TRP A 153 22.03 10.79 4.76
C TRP A 153 21.11 11.73 5.55
N LEU A 154 19.79 11.66 5.31
CA LEU A 154 18.81 12.49 6.02
C LEU A 154 18.76 12.16 7.51
N ARG A 155 18.82 10.86 7.87
CA ARG A 155 18.88 10.42 9.27
C ARG A 155 20.12 10.97 9.96
N GLU A 156 21.27 10.96 9.30
CA GLU A 156 22.53 11.47 9.85
C GLU A 156 22.48 12.98 10.13
N ILE A 157 21.95 13.82 9.22
CA ILE A 157 21.78 15.24 9.56
C ILE A 157 20.83 15.41 10.74
N VAL A 158 19.66 14.76 10.71
CA VAL A 158 18.63 14.99 11.73
C VAL A 158 19.15 14.53 13.09
N ALA A 159 19.90 13.43 13.14
CA ALA A 159 20.58 12.99 14.35
C ALA A 159 21.62 14.01 14.82
N SER A 160 22.45 14.54 13.93
CA SER A 160 23.43 15.59 14.23
C SER A 160 22.76 16.84 14.81
N GLN A 161 21.74 17.39 14.15
CA GLN A 161 21.01 18.57 14.61
C GLN A 161 20.27 18.33 15.93
N SER A 162 19.66 17.16 16.10
CA SER A 162 18.98 16.80 17.34
C SER A 162 19.95 16.68 18.52
N GLY A 163 21.14 16.11 18.28
CA GLY A 163 22.23 16.05 19.24
C GLY A 163 22.67 17.45 19.69
N TYR A 164 22.92 18.34 18.73
CA TYR A 164 23.28 19.74 19.01
C TYR A 164 22.24 20.47 19.87
N ILE A 165 20.94 20.27 19.60
CA ILE A 165 19.86 20.91 20.38
C ILE A 165 19.81 20.37 21.80
N VAL A 166 20.04 19.07 22.00
CA VAL A 166 20.05 18.47 23.33
C VAL A 166 21.26 18.96 24.12
N GLU A 167 22.46 18.93 23.53
CA GLU A 167 23.70 19.38 24.18
C GLU A 167 23.62 20.86 24.62
N TYR A 168 23.12 21.75 23.75
CA TYR A 168 22.98 23.19 24.05
C TYR A 168 21.89 23.53 25.09
N LYS A 169 20.97 22.60 25.37
CA LYS A 169 19.85 22.83 26.30
C LYS A 169 20.13 22.31 27.72
N TRP A 170 21.25 21.63 27.92
CA TRP A 170 21.70 21.09 29.21
C TRP A 170 23.03 21.70 29.70
N GLU A 171 23.55 22.72 29.03
CA GLU A 171 24.58 23.67 29.52
C GLU A 171 23.93 24.95 30.07
#